data_AF-A0A538UDK0-F1
#
_entry.id   AF-A0A538UDK0-F1
#
_cell.length_a   1.000
_cell.length_b   1.000
_cell.length_c   1.000
_cell.angle_alpha   90.00
_cell.angle_beta   90.00
_cell.angle_gamma   90.00
#
_symmetry.space_group_name_H-M   'P 1'
#
loop_
_entity.id
_entity.type
_entity.pdbx_description
1 polymer ?
#
loop_
_entity_poly.entity_id
_entity_poly.type
_entity_poly.pdbx_seq_one_letter_code
_entity_poly.pdbx_strand_id
1 'polypeptide(L)'
;MALNDRSRIVDVTIESEMKTSYIDYSMSVIVSRALPDVRDGLKPSQRRILVAMNDLNLMPGRGYRKCAKIAGDTSGNYHPHGEQVVYPTLVRMAQDWVMRYPLVDGQGNFGCFTGDTRIKLLDGTERSFEELAALGPEATFAVYSVDRAGRVVVGRGRNARVTRRAAPLVEVVLDDGSAIRCTPDHRFLLRNNTYQQAQHLTAEDSLMPGYFDKAPVRPGLNDYLR
;
A
#
# COMPACT_ATOMS: atom_id res chain seq x y z
N MET A 1 -19.36 59.35 -24.09
CA MET A 1 -18.28 58.68 -24.85
C MET A 1 -17.16 58.37 -23.87
N ALA A 2 -17.27 57.25 -23.15
CA ALA A 2 -16.28 56.87 -22.13
C ALA A 2 -15.03 56.35 -22.85
N LEU A 3 -13.91 57.05 -22.67
CA LEU A 3 -12.62 56.68 -23.21
C LEU A 3 -12.18 55.36 -22.54
N ASN A 4 -11.91 54.34 -23.35
CA ASN A 4 -11.28 53.09 -22.91
C ASN A 4 -9.92 53.42 -22.27
N ASP A 5 -9.88 53.51 -20.94
CA ASP A 5 -8.67 53.74 -20.19
C ASP A 5 -7.80 52.47 -20.19
N ARG A 6 -6.95 52.36 -21.22
CA ARG A 6 -5.97 51.27 -21.39
C ARG A 6 -4.66 51.51 -20.63
N SER A 7 -4.59 52.52 -19.76
CA SER A 7 -3.36 52.90 -19.04
C SER A 7 -2.77 51.82 -18.11
N ARG A 8 -3.51 50.73 -17.86
CA ARG A 8 -3.09 49.58 -17.06
C ARG A 8 -2.76 48.31 -17.87
N ILE A 9 -2.85 48.37 -19.19
CA ILE A 9 -2.54 47.22 -20.06
C ILE A 9 -1.06 47.29 -20.42
N VAL A 10 -0.29 46.31 -19.94
CA VAL A 10 1.13 46.15 -20.27
C VAL A 10 1.23 45.03 -21.29
N ASP A 11 1.74 45.33 -22.48
CA ASP A 11 2.03 44.32 -23.48
C ASP A 11 3.28 43.55 -23.05
N VAL A 12 3.20 42.21 -23.11
CA VAL A 12 4.29 41.34 -22.69
C VAL A 12 4.67 40.40 -23.82
N THR A 13 5.97 40.26 -24.08
CA THR A 13 6.48 39.41 -25.16
C THR A 13 6.33 37.94 -24.79
N ILE A 14 5.79 37.13 -25.71
CA ILE A 14 5.57 35.69 -25.47
C ILE A 14 6.87 34.97 -25.11
N GLU A 15 7.98 35.27 -25.80
CA GLU A 15 9.27 34.64 -25.53
C GLU A 15 9.78 34.91 -24.10
N SER A 16 9.62 36.15 -23.60
CA SER A 16 10.02 36.48 -22.23
C SER A 16 9.12 35.82 -21.20
N GLU A 17 7.80 35.81 -21.43
CA GLU A 17 6.85 35.19 -20.50
C GLU A 17 7.02 33.67 -20.43
N MET A 18 7.22 33.01 -21.57
CA MET A 18 7.47 31.58 -21.61
C MET A 18 8.74 31.22 -20.86
N LYS A 19 9.83 31.98 -21.06
CA LYS A 19 11.11 31.73 -20.37
C LYS A 19 10.96 31.90 -18.85
N THR A 20 10.35 32.99 -18.40
CA THR A 20 10.15 33.27 -16.97
C THR A 20 9.25 32.23 -16.33
N SER A 21 8.07 31.98 -16.91
CA SER A 21 7.11 30.99 -16.40
C SER A 21 7.70 29.58 -16.34
N TYR A 22 8.49 29.20 -17.35
CA TYR A 22 9.16 27.91 -17.36
C TYR A 22 10.20 27.80 -16.24
N ILE A 23 11.02 28.82 -16.04
CA ILE A 23 12.03 28.84 -14.97
C ILE A 23 11.36 28.81 -13.60
N ASP A 24 10.35 29.64 -13.36
CA ASP A 24 9.65 29.72 -12.07
C ASP A 24 8.99 28.39 -11.70
N TYR A 25 8.29 27.78 -12.66
CA TYR A 25 7.68 26.48 -12.44
C TYR A 25 8.73 25.41 -12.15
N SER A 26 9.78 25.35 -12.99
CA SER A 26 10.86 24.36 -12.86
C SER A 26 11.57 24.50 -11.52
N MET A 27 11.88 25.73 -11.09
CA MET A 27 12.53 25.98 -9.82
C MET A 27 11.64 25.55 -8.64
N SER A 28 10.33 25.84 -8.70
CA SER A 28 9.38 25.38 -7.69
C SER A 28 9.33 23.85 -7.59
N VAL A 29 9.39 23.14 -8.72
CA VAL A 29 9.36 21.67 -8.77
C VAL A 29 10.62 21.10 -8.15
N ILE A 30 11.79 21.63 -8.52
CA ILE A 30 13.09 21.14 -8.02
C ILE A 30 13.16 21.31 -6.50
N VAL A 31 12.87 22.52 -6.00
CA VAL A 31 13.07 22.87 -4.59
C VAL A 31 11.95 22.33 -3.69
N SER A 32 10.71 22.39 -4.13
CA SER A 32 9.53 22.19 -3.25
C SER A 32 8.73 20.93 -3.55
N ARG A 33 9.22 20.05 -4.42
CA ARG A 33 8.50 18.81 -4.76
C ARG A 33 9.41 17.60 -4.99
N ALA A 34 10.39 17.73 -5.88
CA ALA A 34 11.12 16.59 -6.42
C ALA A 34 12.24 16.11 -5.50
N LEU A 35 13.09 17.03 -5.04
CA LEU A 35 14.29 16.71 -4.28
C LEU A 35 14.03 16.75 -2.76
N PRO A 36 14.64 15.83 -1.99
CA PRO A 36 14.65 15.90 -0.53
C PRO A 36 15.65 16.95 -0.03
N ASP A 37 15.43 17.45 1.19
CA ASP A 37 16.41 18.30 1.88
C ASP A 37 17.55 17.44 2.43
N VAL A 38 18.80 17.92 2.34
CA VAL A 38 19.99 17.17 2.78
C VAL A 38 20.03 16.93 4.29
N ARG A 39 19.38 17.79 5.08
CA ARG A 39 19.46 17.74 6.55
C ARG A 39 18.60 16.63 7.14
N ASP A 40 17.44 16.37 6.56
CA ASP A 40 16.48 15.38 7.05
C ASP A 40 16.20 14.25 6.05
N GLY A 41 16.61 14.40 4.79
CA GLY A 41 16.35 13.42 3.73
C GLY A 41 14.89 13.36 3.27
N LEU A 42 14.04 14.30 3.70
CA LEU A 42 12.59 14.25 3.46
C LEU A 42 12.16 15.18 2.33
N LYS A 43 11.22 14.68 1.52
CA LYS A 43 10.46 15.53 0.59
C LYS A 43 9.44 16.39 1.35
N PRO A 44 9.02 17.54 0.81
CA PRO A 44 8.05 18.42 1.48
C PRO A 44 6.73 17.75 1.85
N SER A 45 6.22 16.80 1.05
CA SER A 45 5.00 16.05 1.37
C SER A 45 5.17 15.16 2.60
N GLN A 46 6.27 14.41 2.68
CA GLN A 46 6.59 13.52 3.80
C GLN A 46 6.75 14.32 5.10
N ARG A 47 7.48 15.45 5.04
CA ARG A 47 7.68 16.33 6.19
C ARG A 47 6.36 16.86 6.74
N ARG A 48 5.48 17.34 5.86
CA ARG A 48 4.16 17.87 6.25
C ARG A 48 3.27 16.81 6.90
N ILE A 49 3.31 15.57 6.41
CA ILE A 49 2.59 14.45 7.01
C ILE A 49 3.09 14.19 8.44
N LEU A 50 4.41 14.15 8.65
CA LEU A 50 4.98 13.92 9.99
C LEU A 50 4.63 15.05 10.96
N VAL A 51 4.67 16.32 10.51
CA VAL A 51 4.26 17.47 11.31
C VAL A 51 2.78 17.37 11.70
N ALA A 52 1.89 17.07 10.74
CA ALA A 52 0.47 16.88 11.03
C ALA A 52 0.21 15.73 12.02
N MET A 53 0.97 14.62 11.91
CA MET A 53 0.89 13.51 12.87
C MET A 53 1.37 13.90 14.26
N ASN A 54 2.42 14.73 14.36
CA ASN A 54 2.91 15.27 15.61
C ASN A 54 1.88 16.19 16.27
N ASP A 55 1.25 17.08 15.51
CA ASP A 55 0.22 18.00 16.02
C ASP A 55 -1.06 17.26 16.46
N LEU A 56 -1.35 16.14 15.81
CA LEU A 56 -2.41 15.20 16.23
C LEU A 56 -2.00 14.30 17.41
N ASN A 57 -0.79 14.49 17.95
CA ASN A 57 -0.24 13.75 19.08
C ASN A 57 -0.23 12.24 18.86
N LEU A 58 0.15 11.79 17.65
CA LEU A 58 0.22 10.38 17.25
C LEU A 58 1.57 9.75 17.60
N MET A 59 1.93 9.82 18.88
CA MET A 59 3.17 9.23 19.39
C MET A 59 3.09 7.69 19.52
N PRO A 60 4.23 6.98 19.46
CA PRO A 60 4.30 5.56 19.79
C PRO A 60 3.73 5.29 21.19
N GLY A 61 2.70 4.45 21.28
CA GLY A 61 1.96 4.17 22.51
C GLY A 61 0.54 4.77 22.57
N ARG A 62 0.17 5.63 21.61
CA ARG A 62 -1.23 6.04 21.39
C ARG A 62 -1.94 5.06 20.46
N GLY A 63 -3.26 4.95 20.59
CA GLY A 63 -4.07 4.12 19.70
C GLY A 63 -4.09 4.66 18.26
N TYR A 64 -4.16 3.75 17.29
CA TYR A 64 -4.21 4.11 15.86
C TYR A 64 -5.37 5.07 15.55
N ARG A 65 -5.15 5.93 14.56
CA ARG A 65 -6.15 6.87 14.03
C ARG A 65 -6.42 6.60 12.57
N LYS A 66 -7.62 6.97 12.13
CA LYS A 66 -8.03 6.82 10.73
C LYS A 66 -7.13 7.66 9.84
N CYS A 67 -6.59 7.04 8.80
CA CYS A 67 -5.75 7.69 7.79
C CYS A 67 -6.43 8.92 7.15
N ALA A 68 -7.74 8.87 6.92
CA ALA A 68 -8.52 10.00 6.40
C ALA A 68 -8.42 11.26 7.29
N LYS A 69 -8.31 11.10 8.62
CA LYS A 69 -8.13 12.23 9.53
C LYS A 69 -6.75 12.87 9.37
N ILE A 70 -5.70 12.05 9.31
CA ILE A 70 -4.32 12.50 9.11
C ILE A 70 -4.18 13.18 7.75
N ALA A 71 -4.70 12.56 6.69
CA ALA A 71 -4.60 13.08 5.34
C ALA A 71 -5.43 14.36 5.15
N GLY A 72 -6.63 14.42 5.74
CA GLY A 72 -7.47 15.61 5.78
C GLY A 72 -6.80 16.79 6.49
N ASP A 73 -6.26 16.57 7.70
CA ASP A 73 -5.60 17.65 8.45
C ASP A 73 -4.29 18.10 7.79
N THR A 74 -3.54 17.16 7.19
CA THR A 74 -2.36 17.51 6.40
C THR A 74 -2.73 18.37 5.19
N SER A 75 -3.78 18.00 4.46
CA SER A 75 -4.22 18.76 3.29
C SER A 75 -4.81 20.12 3.66
N GLY A 76 -5.54 20.20 4.78
CA GLY A 76 -6.19 21.43 5.23
C GLY A 76 -5.19 22.45 5.78
N ASN A 77 -4.22 22.00 6.59
CA ASN A 77 -3.33 22.90 7.32
C ASN A 77 -1.97 23.11 6.64
N TYR A 78 -1.47 22.13 5.87
CA TYR A 78 -0.06 22.10 5.45
C TYR A 78 0.16 21.87 3.94
N HIS A 79 -0.75 21.20 3.23
CA HIS A 79 -0.50 20.74 1.86
C HIS A 79 -1.65 21.07 0.89
N PRO A 80 -1.55 22.14 0.08
CA PRO A 80 -2.64 22.66 -0.74
C PRO A 80 -2.86 21.89 -2.07
N HIS A 81 -2.49 20.62 -2.14
CA HIS A 81 -2.56 19.80 -3.36
C HIS A 81 -3.49 18.58 -3.23
N GLY A 82 -4.31 18.56 -2.17
CA GLY A 82 -5.39 17.59 -1.98
C GLY A 82 -4.96 16.26 -1.39
N GLU A 83 -5.95 15.50 -0.91
CA GLU A 83 -5.76 14.20 -0.26
C GLU A 83 -5.17 13.13 -1.20
N GLN A 84 -5.41 13.26 -2.50
CA GLN A 84 -4.96 12.31 -3.53
C GLN A 84 -3.43 12.13 -3.57
N VAL A 85 -2.66 13.14 -3.16
CA VAL A 85 -1.19 13.06 -3.08
C VAL A 85 -0.73 12.65 -1.68
N VAL A 86 -1.44 13.14 -0.65
CA VAL A 86 -1.08 12.93 0.76
C VAL A 86 -1.28 11.48 1.17
N TYR A 87 -2.43 10.88 0.85
CA TYR A 87 -2.75 9.52 1.27
C TYR A 87 -1.77 8.47 0.70
N PRO A 88 -1.45 8.43 -0.61
CA PRO A 88 -0.44 7.50 -1.12
C PRO A 88 0.95 7.72 -0.53
N THR A 89 1.32 8.96 -0.22
CA THR A 89 2.60 9.27 0.43
C THR A 89 2.64 8.70 1.85
N LEU A 90 1.57 8.92 2.63
CA LEU A 90 1.41 8.36 3.98
C LEU A 90 1.47 6.82 3.94
N VAL A 91 0.77 6.21 2.99
CA VAL A 91 0.79 4.76 2.78
C VAL A 91 2.21 4.28 2.52
N ARG A 92 2.96 4.88 1.59
CA ARG A 92 4.34 4.49 1.28
C ARG A 92 5.31 4.63 2.45
N MET A 93 5.08 5.60 3.33
CA MET A 93 5.90 5.79 4.54
C MET A 93 5.70 4.68 5.58
N ALA A 94 4.62 3.90 5.47
CA ALA A 94 4.32 2.76 6.32
C ALA A 94 4.73 1.40 5.73
N GLN A 95 5.31 1.39 4.52
CA GLN A 95 5.65 0.17 3.79
C GLN A 95 7.13 -0.17 3.97
N ASP A 96 7.43 -1.30 4.62
CA ASP A 96 8.77 -1.79 4.95
C ASP A 96 9.60 -2.26 3.74
N TRP A 97 8.98 -2.51 2.60
CA TRP A 97 9.69 -2.77 1.34
C TRP A 97 9.98 -1.50 0.51
N VAL A 98 9.28 -0.39 0.78
CA VAL A 98 9.56 0.90 0.12
C VAL A 98 10.62 1.67 0.89
N MET A 99 10.56 1.63 2.21
CA MET A 99 11.50 2.28 3.10
C MET A 99 12.21 1.25 3.95
N ARG A 100 13.54 1.27 3.93
CA ARG A 100 14.36 0.39 4.79
C ARG A 100 14.00 0.54 6.28
N TYR A 101 13.65 1.76 6.69
CA TYR A 101 13.17 2.09 8.01
C TYR A 101 11.85 2.87 7.87
N PRO A 102 10.69 2.21 8.02
CA PRO A 102 9.39 2.88 7.98
C PRO A 102 9.30 4.00 9.02
N LEU A 103 8.77 5.14 8.60
CA LEU A 103 8.56 6.30 9.47
C LEU A 103 7.18 6.31 10.12
N VAL A 104 6.24 5.51 9.57
CA VAL A 104 4.85 5.43 10.03
C VAL A 104 4.51 3.98 10.32
N ASP A 105 3.88 3.72 11.46
CA ASP A 105 3.31 2.41 11.77
C ASP A 105 1.84 2.37 11.33
N GLY A 106 1.54 1.49 10.38
CA GLY A 106 0.22 1.37 9.78
C GLY A 106 -0.52 0.12 10.28
N GLN A 107 -1.77 0.29 10.72
CA GLN A 107 -2.68 -0.82 11.02
C GLN A 107 -3.76 -0.92 9.94
N GLY A 108 -3.71 -1.98 9.11
CA GLY A 108 -4.67 -2.21 8.05
C GLY A 108 -4.12 -3.13 6.96
N ASN A 109 -4.93 -3.41 5.93
CA ASN A 109 -4.54 -4.27 4.82
C ASN A 109 -4.20 -3.46 3.56
N PHE A 110 -3.10 -3.80 2.89
CA PHE A 110 -2.56 -3.13 1.71
C PHE A 110 -2.63 -4.05 0.47
N GLY A 111 -3.86 -4.43 0.08
CA GLY A 111 -4.18 -5.34 -1.05
C GLY A 111 -5.16 -6.46 -0.63
N CYS A 112 -6.04 -6.96 -1.51
CA CYS A 112 -7.08 -7.93 -1.14
C CYS A 112 -7.35 -9.01 -2.21
N PHE A 113 -7.75 -10.19 -1.77
CA PHE A 113 -8.31 -11.26 -2.61
C PHE A 113 -9.82 -11.05 -2.83
N THR A 114 -10.40 -11.76 -3.79
CA THR A 114 -11.85 -11.81 -3.97
C THR A 114 -12.54 -12.63 -2.88
N GLY A 115 -13.83 -12.36 -2.64
CA GLY A 115 -14.61 -13.03 -1.58
C GLY A 115 -14.75 -14.55 -1.77
N ASP A 116 -14.77 -15.02 -3.01
CA ASP A 116 -14.86 -16.43 -3.37
C ASP A 116 -13.54 -17.19 -3.17
N THR A 117 -12.43 -16.48 -2.94
CA THR A 117 -11.13 -17.13 -2.70
C THR A 117 -11.21 -17.97 -1.42
N ARG A 118 -10.94 -19.27 -1.56
CA ARG A 118 -10.95 -20.23 -0.45
C ARG A 118 -9.60 -20.27 0.25
N ILE A 119 -9.63 -20.30 1.57
CA ILE A 119 -8.47 -20.53 2.41
C ILE A 119 -8.64 -21.80 3.21
N LYS A 120 -7.55 -22.56 3.34
CA LYS A 120 -7.49 -23.73 4.21
C LYS A 120 -7.18 -23.30 5.63
N LEU A 121 -8.05 -23.65 6.56
CA LEU A 121 -7.89 -23.39 7.98
C LEU A 121 -7.11 -24.52 8.66
N LEU A 122 -6.58 -24.26 9.85
CA LEU A 122 -5.86 -25.29 10.63
C LEU A 122 -6.74 -26.46 11.09
N ASP A 123 -8.07 -26.27 11.14
CA ASP A 123 -9.02 -27.34 11.47
C ASP A 123 -9.27 -28.32 10.30
N GLY A 124 -8.57 -28.13 9.18
CA GLY A 124 -8.70 -28.94 7.97
C GLY A 124 -9.86 -28.54 7.07
N THR A 125 -10.68 -27.57 7.47
CA THR A 125 -11.77 -27.04 6.65
C THR A 125 -11.25 -26.02 5.64
N GLU A 126 -11.91 -25.93 4.50
CA GLU A 126 -11.70 -24.87 3.52
C GLU A 126 -12.90 -23.93 3.56
N ARG A 127 -12.66 -22.63 3.73
CA ARG A 127 -13.71 -21.61 3.74
C ARG A 127 -13.36 -20.45 2.83
N SER A 128 -14.36 -19.88 2.17
CA SER A 128 -14.17 -18.66 1.37
C SER A 128 -14.00 -17.42 2.26
N PHE A 129 -13.35 -16.38 1.75
CA PHE A 129 -13.31 -15.09 2.46
C PHE A 129 -14.70 -14.51 2.72
N GLU A 130 -15.68 -14.79 1.86
CA GLU A 130 -17.08 -14.41 2.06
C GLU A 130 -17.69 -15.13 3.27
N GLU A 131 -17.50 -16.45 3.38
CA GLU A 131 -17.94 -17.24 4.53
C GLU A 131 -17.26 -16.77 5.83
N LEU A 132 -15.97 -16.46 5.76
CA LEU A 132 -15.22 -15.94 6.89
C LEU A 132 -15.64 -14.53 7.28
N ALA A 133 -16.04 -13.69 6.32
CA ALA A 133 -16.54 -12.35 6.56
C ALA A 133 -17.98 -12.35 7.10
N ALA A 134 -18.75 -13.41 6.82
CA ALA A 134 -20.07 -13.63 7.39
C ALA A 134 -20.01 -14.16 8.84
N LEU A 135 -18.85 -14.59 9.33
CA LEU A 135 -18.67 -14.96 10.73
C LEU A 135 -18.91 -13.74 11.63
N GLY A 136 -19.58 -13.96 12.77
CA GLY A 136 -19.84 -12.90 13.75
C GLY A 136 -18.56 -12.25 14.29
N PRO A 137 -18.64 -11.04 14.86
CA PRO A 137 -17.47 -10.24 15.28
C PRO A 137 -16.57 -10.92 16.33
N GLU A 138 -17.12 -11.86 17.11
CA GLU A 138 -16.38 -12.63 18.12
C GLU A 138 -15.81 -13.95 17.58
N ALA A 139 -16.17 -14.34 16.35
CA ALA A 139 -15.69 -15.57 15.77
C ALA A 139 -14.23 -15.45 15.35
N THR A 140 -13.43 -16.43 15.77
CA THR A 140 -12.02 -16.51 15.43
C THR A 140 -11.75 -17.78 14.63
N PHE A 141 -10.89 -17.68 13.64
CA PHE A 141 -10.43 -18.83 12.84
C PHE A 141 -8.90 -18.91 12.91
N ALA A 142 -8.36 -20.13 12.89
CA ALA A 142 -6.92 -20.35 12.98
C ALA A 142 -6.33 -20.45 11.57
N VAL A 143 -5.29 -19.65 11.31
CA VAL A 143 -4.57 -19.59 10.03
C VAL A 143 -3.07 -19.73 10.24
N TYR A 144 -2.37 -20.23 9.23
CA TYR A 144 -0.92 -20.12 9.19
C TYR A 144 -0.53 -18.66 8.94
N SER A 145 0.41 -18.15 9.72
CA SER A 145 0.95 -16.80 9.62
C SER A 145 2.48 -16.86 9.69
N VAL A 146 3.16 -15.78 9.36
CA VAL A 146 4.63 -15.71 9.41
C VAL A 146 5.01 -14.65 10.45
N ASP A 147 5.86 -15.02 11.41
CA ASP A 147 6.35 -14.09 12.41
C ASP A 147 7.44 -13.15 11.85
N ARG A 148 7.86 -12.16 12.64
CA ARG A 148 8.92 -11.20 12.22
C ARG A 148 10.28 -11.86 11.94
N ALA A 149 10.47 -13.11 12.35
CA ALA A 149 11.68 -13.90 12.09
C ALA A 149 11.53 -14.83 10.87
N GLY A 150 10.42 -14.74 10.13
CA GLY A 150 10.17 -15.56 8.95
C GLY A 150 9.70 -16.98 9.26
N ARG A 151 9.34 -17.29 10.51
CA ARG A 151 8.88 -18.62 10.91
C ARG A 151 7.37 -18.73 10.75
N VAL A 152 6.92 -19.86 10.23
CA VAL A 152 5.48 -20.16 10.14
C VAL A 152 4.95 -20.44 11.55
N VAL A 153 3.97 -19.66 11.97
CA VAL A 153 3.32 -19.73 13.28
C VAL A 153 1.80 -19.81 13.11
N VAL A 154 1.12 -20.37 14.11
CA VAL A 154 -0.34 -20.40 14.14
C VAL A 154 -0.87 -19.04 14.59
N GLY A 155 -1.55 -18.34 13.69
CA GLY A 155 -2.20 -17.06 13.93
C GLY A 155 -3.71 -17.22 14.11
N ARG A 156 -4.32 -16.33 14.91
CA ARG A 156 -5.78 -16.21 15.02
C ARG A 156 -6.28 -15.11 14.09
N GLY A 157 -6.93 -15.49 13.00
CA GLY A 157 -7.71 -14.61 12.14
C GLY A 157 -9.02 -14.19 12.83
N ARG A 158 -9.37 -12.91 12.71
CA ARG A 158 -10.60 -12.31 13.24
C ARG A 158 -11.10 -11.24 12.28
N ASN A 159 -12.40 -10.96 12.31
CA ASN A 159 -13.00 -9.83 11.59
C ASN A 159 -12.58 -9.75 10.12
N ALA A 160 -12.69 -10.86 9.39
CA ALA A 160 -12.60 -10.82 7.93
C ALA A 160 -13.71 -9.89 7.43
N ARG A 161 -13.38 -8.99 6.50
CA ARG A 161 -14.30 -7.94 6.06
C ARG A 161 -14.03 -7.54 4.63
N VAL A 162 -15.09 -7.17 3.92
CA VAL A 162 -15.01 -6.66 2.56
C VAL A 162 -14.27 -5.32 2.59
N THR A 163 -13.12 -5.25 1.91
CA THR A 163 -12.25 -4.07 1.91
C THR A 163 -12.58 -3.09 0.79
N ARG A 164 -12.96 -3.61 -0.38
CA ARG A 164 -13.32 -2.84 -1.58
C ARG A 164 -14.49 -3.51 -2.29
N ARG A 165 -15.40 -2.72 -2.86
CA ARG A 165 -16.48 -3.20 -3.75
C ARG A 165 -16.18 -2.72 -5.17
N ALA A 166 -16.41 -3.55 -6.17
CA ALA A 166 -16.19 -3.24 -7.59
C ALA A 166 -14.75 -2.73 -7.92
N ALA A 167 -13.72 -3.28 -7.25
CA ALA A 167 -12.33 -2.98 -7.58
C ALA A 167 -11.90 -3.70 -8.88
N PRO A 168 -10.94 -3.15 -9.65
CA PRO A 168 -10.30 -3.89 -10.73
C PRO A 168 -9.64 -5.15 -10.16
N LEU A 169 -9.71 -6.24 -10.92
CA LEU A 169 -9.16 -7.55 -10.55
C LEU A 169 -8.16 -8.02 -11.60
N VAL A 170 -7.16 -8.74 -11.13
CA VAL A 170 -6.23 -9.53 -11.94
C VAL A 170 -6.44 -11.00 -11.58
N GLU A 171 -6.45 -11.85 -12.59
CA GLU A 171 -6.49 -13.31 -12.44
C GLU A 171 -5.08 -13.87 -12.66
N VAL A 172 -4.53 -14.51 -11.64
CA VAL A 172 -3.21 -15.15 -11.67
C VAL A 172 -3.43 -16.64 -11.82
N VAL A 173 -3.06 -17.20 -12.97
CA VAL A 173 -3.15 -18.64 -13.25
C VAL A 173 -1.86 -19.31 -12.79
N LEU A 174 -1.99 -20.37 -12.01
CA LEU A 174 -0.89 -21.17 -11.47
C LEU A 174 -0.58 -22.37 -12.37
N ASP A 175 0.60 -22.97 -12.16
CA ASP A 175 1.10 -24.12 -12.93
C ASP A 175 0.18 -25.35 -12.84
N ASP A 176 -0.61 -25.48 -11.77
CA ASP A 176 -1.59 -26.56 -11.59
C ASP A 176 -2.92 -26.30 -12.30
N GLY A 177 -3.04 -25.18 -13.02
CA GLY A 177 -4.25 -24.74 -13.71
C GLY A 177 -5.26 -24.05 -12.81
N SER A 178 -4.99 -23.89 -11.51
CA SER A 178 -5.84 -23.10 -10.63
C SER A 178 -5.65 -21.60 -10.86
N ALA A 179 -6.67 -20.80 -10.56
CA ALA A 179 -6.65 -19.36 -10.76
C ALA A 179 -6.96 -18.63 -9.45
N ILE A 180 -6.17 -17.60 -9.16
CA ILE A 180 -6.36 -16.72 -7.99
C ILE A 180 -6.75 -15.33 -8.48
N ARG A 181 -7.90 -14.84 -8.02
CA ARG A 181 -8.40 -13.50 -8.34
C ARG A 181 -8.11 -12.54 -7.20
N CYS A 182 -7.46 -11.43 -7.51
CA CYS A 182 -7.03 -10.45 -6.51
C CYS A 182 -6.97 -9.03 -7.09
N THR A 183 -6.83 -8.03 -6.23
CA THR A 183 -6.60 -6.65 -6.68
C THR A 183 -5.19 -6.51 -7.29
N PRO A 184 -4.97 -5.63 -8.28
CA PRO A 184 -3.67 -5.43 -8.93
C PRO A 184 -2.51 -5.16 -7.95
N ASP A 185 -2.80 -4.50 -6.82
CA ASP A 185 -1.88 -4.16 -5.75
C ASP A 185 -1.64 -5.28 -4.72
N HIS A 186 -2.35 -6.41 -4.83
CA HIS A 186 -2.15 -7.58 -3.97
C HIS A 186 -0.76 -8.16 -4.20
N ARG A 187 -0.04 -8.52 -3.13
CA ARG A 187 1.33 -9.02 -3.22
C ARG A 187 1.41 -10.49 -2.89
N PHE A 188 2.03 -11.24 -3.81
CA PHE A 188 2.38 -12.63 -3.61
C PHE A 188 3.82 -12.75 -3.12
N LEU A 189 4.04 -13.68 -2.19
CA LEU A 189 5.37 -14.10 -1.79
C LEU A 189 5.92 -15.04 -2.87
N LEU A 190 7.12 -14.75 -3.37
CA LEU A 190 7.85 -15.56 -4.33
C LEU A 190 8.78 -16.55 -3.61
N ARG A 191 9.24 -17.60 -4.32
CA ARG A 191 10.16 -18.62 -3.78
C ARG A 191 11.51 -18.07 -3.33
N ASN A 192 11.95 -16.94 -3.89
CA ASN A 192 13.16 -16.23 -3.47
C ASN A 192 12.94 -15.37 -2.20
N ASN A 193 11.79 -15.54 -1.52
CA ASN A 193 11.40 -14.83 -0.32
C ASN A 193 11.18 -13.31 -0.52
N THR A 194 10.97 -12.86 -1.76
CA THR A 194 10.57 -11.48 -2.07
C THR A 194 9.08 -11.40 -2.35
N TYR A 195 8.50 -10.20 -2.24
CA TYR A 195 7.10 -9.96 -2.57
C TYR A 195 6.98 -9.20 -3.89
N GLN A 196 6.07 -9.65 -4.74
CA GLN A 196 5.76 -9.02 -6.03
C GLN A 196 4.25 -8.74 -6.12
N GLN A 197 3.86 -7.59 -6.67
CA GLN A 197 2.44 -7.27 -6.90
C GLN A 197 1.87 -8.12 -8.05
N ALA A 198 0.59 -8.45 -7.96
CA ALA A 198 -0.12 -9.27 -8.94
C ALA A 198 -0.02 -8.70 -10.36
N GLN A 199 -0.12 -7.38 -10.51
CA GLN A 199 0.01 -6.70 -11.81
C GLN A 199 1.41 -6.73 -12.42
N HIS A 200 2.42 -7.15 -11.66
CA HIS A 200 3.81 -7.21 -12.08
C HIS A 200 4.36 -8.65 -12.05
N LEU A 201 3.50 -9.65 -11.87
CA LEU A 201 3.89 -11.05 -11.99
C LEU A 201 4.05 -11.42 -13.47
N THR A 202 5.09 -12.19 -13.75
CA THR A 202 5.40 -12.76 -15.05
C THR A 202 5.37 -14.29 -14.98
N ALA A 203 5.37 -14.96 -16.13
CA ALA A 203 5.43 -16.42 -16.18
C ALA A 203 6.73 -17.02 -15.61
N GLU A 204 7.77 -16.20 -15.40
CA GLU A 204 9.03 -16.62 -14.80
C GLU A 204 8.99 -16.54 -13.25
N ASP A 205 8.01 -15.85 -12.68
CA ASP A 205 7.90 -15.65 -11.24
C ASP A 205 7.25 -16.86 -10.56
N SER A 206 8.05 -17.61 -9.82
CA SER A 206 7.55 -18.73 -9.01
C SER A 206 6.99 -18.24 -7.67
N LEU A 207 5.68 -18.35 -7.48
CA LEU A 207 5.04 -18.09 -6.19
C LEU A 207 5.51 -19.11 -5.13
N MET A 208 5.56 -18.67 -3.88
CA MET A 208 5.87 -19.52 -2.75
C MET A 208 4.75 -20.55 -2.59
N PRO A 209 5.05 -21.86 -2.71
CA PRO A 209 4.06 -22.89 -2.45
C PRO A 209 3.70 -22.87 -0.96
N GLY A 210 2.40 -22.76 -0.67
CA GLY A 210 1.88 -23.16 0.64
C GLY A 210 1.92 -24.68 0.71
N TYR A 211 3.06 -25.26 1.09
CA TYR A 211 3.15 -26.71 1.31
C TYR A 211 2.16 -27.11 2.41
N PHE A 212 1.03 -27.67 2.00
CA PHE A 212 0.26 -28.61 2.80
C PHE A 212 0.45 -29.95 2.11
N ASP A 213 1.45 -30.71 2.56
CA ASP A 213 1.89 -31.91 1.86
C ASP A 213 0.73 -32.85 1.51
N LYS A 214 0.52 -33.05 0.21
CA LYS A 214 -0.23 -34.18 -0.36
C LYS A 214 0.58 -34.92 -1.42
N ALA A 215 1.83 -34.53 -1.65
CA ALA A 215 2.70 -35.21 -2.61
C ALA A 215 3.39 -36.41 -1.94
N PRO A 216 3.44 -37.59 -2.57
CA PRO A 216 4.26 -38.68 -2.06
C PRO A 216 5.75 -38.28 -2.14
N VAL A 217 6.41 -38.23 -0.99
CA VAL A 217 7.83 -37.90 -0.86
C VAL A 217 8.66 -38.95 -1.61
N ARG A 218 9.57 -38.50 -2.49
CA ARG A 218 10.52 -39.40 -3.16
C ARG A 218 11.47 -40.01 -2.13
N PRO A 219 11.78 -41.33 -2.20
CA PRO A 219 12.69 -41.96 -1.25
C PRO A 219 14.06 -41.26 -1.26
N GLY A 220 14.51 -40.77 -0.10
CA GLY A 220 15.86 -40.20 0.09
C GLY A 220 15.96 -38.67 0.25
N LEU A 221 14.85 -37.94 0.42
CA LEU A 221 14.87 -36.52 0.81
C LEU A 221 14.55 -36.34 2.30
N ASN A 222 15.19 -35.33 2.91
CA ASN A 222 15.19 -35.04 4.35
C ASN A 222 13.79 -35.01 4.98
N ASP A 223 13.59 -35.84 6.01
CA ASP A 223 12.38 -36.05 6.83
C ASP A 223 11.91 -34.81 7.64
N TYR A 224 12.52 -33.63 7.46
CA TYR A 224 12.20 -32.43 8.24
C TYR A 224 10.90 -31.71 7.80
N LEU A 225 10.24 -32.18 6.73
CA LEU A 225 8.96 -31.70 6.25
C LEU A 225 7.93 -32.83 6.33
N ARG A 226 7.52 -33.16 7.56
CA ARG A 226 6.26 -33.85 7.85
C ARG A 226 5.31 -32.88 8.53
#